data_AF-A0A1A9ULD7-F1
#
_entry.id   AF-A0A1A9ULD7-F1
#
_cell.length_a   1.000
_cell.length_b   1.000
_cell.length_c   1.000
_cell.angle_alpha   90.00
_cell.angle_beta   90.00
_cell.angle_gamma   90.00
#
_symmetry.space_group_name_H-M   'P 1'
#
loop_
_entity.id
_entity.type
_entity.pdbx_description
1 polymer ?
#
loop_
_entity_poly.entity_id
_entity_poly.type
_entity_poly.pdbx_seq_one_letter_code
_entity_poly.pdbx_strand_id
1 'polypeptide(L)'
;MKRDEVFLNLVLEYIPETVYKVARQYAKTKQTIPINFIRLYMYQLFRSLAYIHSLGICHRDIKPQNLLLDPETAVLKLCDFGSAKQLLHGEPNVSYICSRYYRAPELIFGAINYTTKIDVWSAGCVLAELLLGQPIFPGDSGVDQLVEVIKVLGTPTREQIREMNPNYTEFKFPQIKSHPWQKVFRIRTPPEAINLVSQLLEYTPSARITPLKACAHPFFDELRQEGNHTLPNGREMPPLFNFTEHELSIQPSLIPQLLPKHLQSTVPKRSTNSGPGGEGGAAAAASSNETSRVGAGTITNSNNAGNVASTNTAPIAVAAPTG
;
A
#
# COMPACT_ATOMS: atom_id res chain seq x y z
N MET A 1 10.65 17.18 -37.75
CA MET A 1 11.26 17.01 -36.41
C MET A 1 11.97 18.29 -36.05
N LYS A 2 11.60 18.94 -34.94
CA LYS A 2 12.34 20.12 -34.45
C LYS A 2 13.73 19.65 -34.00
N ARG A 3 14.77 20.35 -34.45
CA ARG A 3 16.18 19.92 -34.35
C ARG A 3 16.78 19.99 -32.93
N ASP A 4 16.01 20.45 -31.93
CA ASP A 4 16.52 20.80 -30.60
C ASP A 4 15.86 20.03 -29.44
N GLU A 5 15.12 18.96 -29.72
CA GLU A 5 14.52 18.12 -28.66
C GLU A 5 15.50 17.04 -28.19
N VAL A 6 15.80 17.05 -26.89
CA VAL A 6 16.64 16.03 -26.23
C VAL A 6 15.74 14.93 -25.69
N PHE A 7 16.06 13.67 -26.00
CA PHE A 7 15.31 12.50 -25.56
C PHE A 7 16.11 11.69 -24.54
N LEU A 8 15.46 11.31 -23.44
CA LEU A 8 15.95 10.31 -22.52
C LEU A 8 15.51 8.91 -23.00
N ASN A 9 16.47 8.04 -23.27
CA ASN A 9 16.22 6.66 -23.68
C ASN A 9 16.59 5.70 -22.55
N LEU A 10 15.62 4.91 -22.09
CA LEU A 10 15.82 3.87 -21.08
C LEU A 10 15.74 2.50 -21.76
N VAL A 11 16.88 1.80 -21.83
CA VAL A 11 16.93 0.42 -22.36
C VAL A 11 16.71 -0.54 -21.20
N LEU A 12 15.60 -1.28 -21.25
CA LEU A 12 15.13 -2.15 -20.16
C LEU A 12 14.95 -3.59 -20.67
N GLU A 13 14.88 -4.53 -19.73
CA GLU A 13 14.50 -5.92 -20.01
C GLU A 13 13.09 -5.99 -20.62
N TYR A 14 12.93 -6.83 -21.64
CA TYR A 14 11.63 -7.10 -22.24
C TYR A 14 10.91 -8.23 -21.48
N ILE A 15 9.68 -7.98 -21.05
CA ILE A 15 8.77 -8.96 -20.46
C ILE A 15 7.47 -8.97 -21.28
N PRO A 16 6.99 -10.14 -21.74
CA PRO A 16 6.03 -10.20 -22.86
C PRO A 16 4.61 -9.73 -22.51
N GLU A 17 4.17 -9.98 -21.28
CA GLU A 17 2.79 -9.73 -20.86
C GLU A 17 2.69 -8.74 -19.71
N THR A 18 1.45 -8.35 -19.41
CA THR A 18 1.09 -7.60 -18.21
C THR A 18 -0.02 -8.33 -17.49
N VAL A 19 -0.14 -8.14 -16.17
CA VAL A 19 -1.28 -8.65 -15.40
C VAL A 19 -2.60 -8.19 -16.01
N TYR A 20 -2.67 -6.94 -16.52
CA TYR A 20 -3.85 -6.43 -17.24
C TYR A 20 -4.24 -7.29 -18.45
N LYS A 21 -3.28 -7.59 -19.34
CA LYS A 21 -3.54 -8.38 -20.56
C LYS A 21 -4.01 -9.79 -20.20
N VAL A 22 -3.37 -10.43 -19.22
CA VAL A 22 -3.75 -11.76 -18.74
C VAL A 22 -5.14 -11.75 -18.11
N ALA A 23 -5.42 -10.83 -17.18
CA ALA A 23 -6.75 -10.71 -16.57
C ALA A 23 -7.85 -10.49 -17.61
N ARG A 24 -7.60 -9.67 -18.62
CA ARG A 24 -8.54 -9.42 -19.72
C ARG A 24 -8.78 -10.66 -20.58
N GLN A 25 -7.77 -11.52 -20.79
CA GLN A 25 -7.94 -12.77 -21.53
C GLN A 25 -8.87 -13.73 -20.79
N TYR A 26 -8.67 -13.92 -19.48
CA TYR A 26 -9.56 -14.72 -18.64
C TYR A 26 -10.99 -14.15 -18.60
N ALA A 27 -11.12 -12.82 -18.47
CA ALA A 27 -12.43 -12.17 -18.50
C ALA A 27 -13.18 -12.40 -19.82
N LYS A 28 -12.48 -12.32 -20.97
CA LYS A 28 -13.06 -12.60 -22.30
C LYS A 28 -13.56 -14.04 -22.43
N THR A 29 -12.87 -15.01 -21.83
CA THR A 29 -13.28 -16.42 -21.83
C THR A 29 -14.24 -16.76 -20.69
N LYS A 30 -14.71 -15.77 -19.93
CA LYS A 30 -15.57 -15.93 -18.74
C LYS A 30 -14.96 -16.85 -17.67
N GLN A 31 -13.65 -16.93 -17.62
CA GLN A 31 -12.88 -17.68 -16.63
C GLN A 31 -12.28 -16.72 -15.61
N THR A 32 -11.84 -17.26 -14.48
CA THR A 32 -11.04 -16.54 -13.49
C THR A 32 -9.60 -17.01 -13.56
N ILE A 33 -8.65 -16.13 -13.27
CA ILE A 33 -7.26 -16.53 -13.11
C ILE A 33 -7.20 -17.58 -11.98
N PRO A 34 -6.51 -18.71 -12.18
CA PRO A 34 -6.32 -19.71 -11.13
C PRO A 34 -5.66 -19.09 -9.90
N ILE A 35 -6.15 -19.47 -8.72
CA ILE A 35 -5.77 -18.82 -7.45
C ILE A 35 -4.27 -18.94 -7.13
N ASN A 36 -3.62 -20.00 -7.57
CA ASN A 36 -2.18 -20.21 -7.43
C ASN A 36 -1.38 -19.12 -8.18
N PHE A 37 -1.82 -18.70 -9.36
CA PHE A 37 -1.21 -17.58 -10.08
C PHE A 37 -1.46 -16.24 -9.37
N ILE A 38 -2.66 -16.00 -8.84
CA ILE A 38 -2.96 -14.80 -8.05
C ILE A 38 -2.02 -14.72 -6.83
N ARG A 39 -1.79 -15.84 -6.12
CA ARG A 39 -0.82 -15.91 -5.02
C ARG A 39 0.59 -15.55 -5.49
N LEU A 40 1.07 -16.16 -6.58
CA LEU A 40 2.40 -15.89 -7.12
C LEU A 40 2.59 -14.42 -7.48
N TYR A 41 1.64 -13.83 -8.19
CA TYR A 41 1.74 -12.45 -8.66
C TYR A 41 1.68 -11.47 -7.50
N MET A 42 0.71 -11.65 -6.59
CA MET A 42 0.56 -10.75 -5.45
C MET A 42 1.71 -10.86 -4.46
N TYR A 43 2.28 -12.05 -4.24
CA TYR A 43 3.46 -12.22 -3.40
C TYR A 43 4.66 -11.44 -3.94
N GLN A 44 4.94 -11.58 -5.25
CA GLN A 44 6.03 -10.86 -5.91
C GLN A 44 5.80 -9.35 -5.93
N LEU A 45 4.55 -8.89 -6.13
CA LEU A 45 4.19 -7.48 -6.01
C LEU A 45 4.48 -6.97 -4.59
N PHE A 46 3.99 -7.63 -3.54
CA PHE A 46 4.24 -7.20 -2.16
C PHE A 46 5.73 -7.21 -1.80
N ARG A 47 6.49 -8.18 -2.29
CA ARG A 47 7.95 -8.21 -2.10
C ARG A 47 8.64 -7.03 -2.80
N SER A 48 8.24 -6.70 -4.03
CA SER A 48 8.75 -5.52 -4.74
C SER A 48 8.41 -4.21 -4.01
N LEU A 49 7.19 -4.09 -3.48
CA LEU A 49 6.75 -2.95 -2.68
C LEU A 49 7.53 -2.85 -1.36
N ALA A 50 7.76 -3.97 -0.67
CA ALA A 50 8.57 -4.00 0.55
C ALA A 50 9.97 -3.44 0.29
N TYR A 51 10.59 -3.85 -0.82
CA TYR A 51 11.91 -3.37 -1.22
C TYR A 51 11.91 -1.86 -1.46
N ILE A 52 11.08 -1.33 -2.37
CA ILE A 52 11.11 0.10 -2.68
C ILE A 52 10.66 0.98 -1.51
N HIS A 53 9.71 0.52 -0.69
CA HIS A 53 9.24 1.24 0.50
C HIS A 53 10.33 1.33 1.57
N SER A 54 11.21 0.32 1.68
CA SER A 54 12.37 0.37 2.58
C SER A 54 13.38 1.45 2.22
N LEU A 55 13.37 1.91 0.96
CA LEU A 55 14.18 3.01 0.46
C LEU A 55 13.45 4.36 0.53
N GLY A 56 12.24 4.38 1.09
CA GLY A 56 11.37 5.57 1.13
C GLY A 56 10.71 5.90 -0.21
N ILE A 57 10.83 5.04 -1.23
CA ILE A 57 10.27 5.26 -2.56
C ILE A 57 8.83 4.76 -2.60
N CYS A 58 7.90 5.64 -2.98
CA CYS A 58 6.53 5.29 -3.30
C CYS A 58 6.35 5.22 -4.82
N HIS A 59 5.72 4.17 -5.33
CA HIS A 59 5.50 3.99 -6.77
C HIS A 59 4.44 4.95 -7.31
N ARG A 60 3.36 5.17 -6.55
CA ARG A 60 2.24 6.09 -6.83
C ARG A 60 1.41 5.79 -8.08
N ASP A 61 1.68 4.69 -8.78
CA ASP A 61 0.86 4.23 -9.91
C ASP A 61 0.83 2.69 -10.04
N ILE A 62 0.59 2.00 -8.92
CA ILE A 62 0.39 0.55 -8.93
C ILE A 62 -0.96 0.23 -9.58
N LYS A 63 -0.92 -0.55 -10.66
CA LYS A 63 -2.07 -0.98 -11.45
C LYS A 63 -1.69 -2.17 -12.33
N PRO A 64 -2.64 -2.99 -12.80
CA PRO A 64 -2.36 -4.20 -13.58
C PRO A 64 -1.51 -3.97 -14.85
N GLN A 65 -1.55 -2.77 -15.44
CA GLN A 65 -0.75 -2.41 -16.62
C GLN A 65 0.75 -2.24 -16.29
N ASN A 66 1.08 -1.85 -15.07
CA ASN A 66 2.46 -1.62 -14.61
C ASN A 66 3.08 -2.86 -13.93
N LEU A 67 2.39 -4.00 -14.03
CA LEU A 67 2.84 -5.29 -13.53
C LEU A 67 3.15 -6.18 -14.72
N LEU A 68 4.42 -6.20 -15.12
CA LEU A 68 4.91 -7.06 -16.18
C LEU A 68 4.87 -8.51 -15.73
N LEU A 69 4.57 -9.41 -16.67
CA LEU A 69 4.41 -10.83 -16.40
C LEU A 69 5.06 -11.66 -17.51
N ASP A 70 5.80 -12.68 -17.09
CA ASP A 70 6.14 -13.81 -17.95
C ASP A 70 5.20 -15.00 -17.62
N PRO A 71 4.24 -15.34 -18.52
CA PRO A 71 3.30 -16.42 -18.27
C PRO A 71 3.93 -17.82 -18.17
N GLU A 72 5.11 -18.03 -18.76
CA GLU A 72 5.76 -19.34 -18.73
C GLU A 72 6.45 -19.60 -17.40
N THR A 73 7.10 -18.58 -16.84
CA THR A 73 7.88 -18.65 -15.59
C THR A 73 7.12 -18.13 -14.37
N ALA A 74 5.94 -17.53 -14.59
CA ALA A 74 5.15 -16.83 -13.57
C ALA A 74 5.89 -15.70 -12.83
N VAL A 75 6.99 -15.20 -13.41
CA VAL A 75 7.75 -14.05 -12.89
C VAL A 75 6.93 -12.79 -13.10
N LEU A 76 6.78 -12.00 -12.03
CA LEU A 76 6.21 -10.66 -12.07
C LEU A 76 7.29 -9.62 -11.81
N LYS A 77 7.31 -8.55 -12.63
CA LYS A 77 8.19 -7.39 -12.43
C LYS A 77 7.38 -6.10 -12.41
N LEU A 78 7.60 -5.29 -11.38
CA LEU A 78 7.06 -3.94 -11.31
C LEU A 78 7.81 -3.03 -12.27
N CYS A 79 7.09 -2.26 -13.08
CA CYS A 79 7.67 -1.30 -14.03
C CYS A 79 7.00 0.09 -13.92
N ASP A 80 7.48 1.03 -14.73
CA ASP A 80 6.95 2.40 -14.83
C ASP A 80 7.09 3.23 -13.54
N PHE A 81 8.34 3.55 -13.21
CA PHE A 81 8.69 4.46 -12.13
C PHE A 81 8.55 5.95 -12.50
N GLY A 82 7.88 6.28 -13.62
CA GLY A 82 7.73 7.67 -14.07
C GLY A 82 6.92 8.55 -13.11
N SER A 83 6.05 7.93 -12.30
CA SER A 83 5.31 8.59 -11.22
C SER A 83 5.95 8.43 -9.84
N ALA A 84 7.01 7.61 -9.71
CA ALA A 84 7.57 7.30 -8.41
C ALA A 84 8.24 8.52 -7.77
N LYS A 85 8.26 8.57 -6.43
CA LYS A 85 8.95 9.62 -5.67
C LYS A 85 9.41 9.07 -4.32
N GLN A 86 10.59 9.49 -3.87
CA GLN A 86 10.98 9.33 -2.47
C GLN A 86 10.15 10.28 -1.60
N LEU A 87 9.38 9.74 -0.66
CA LEU A 87 8.52 10.52 0.21
C LEU A 87 9.28 10.90 1.47
N LEU A 88 9.58 12.20 1.62
CA LEU A 88 10.25 12.74 2.79
C LEU A 88 9.21 13.29 3.78
N HIS A 89 9.41 13.03 5.07
CA HIS A 89 8.49 13.48 6.10
C HIS A 89 8.43 15.01 6.16
N GLY A 90 7.22 15.57 6.15
CA GLY A 90 6.99 17.02 6.16
C GLY A 90 6.99 17.67 4.78
N GLU A 91 7.39 16.97 3.71
CA GLU A 91 7.31 17.50 2.35
C GLU A 91 5.94 17.24 1.72
N PRO A 92 5.27 18.28 1.19
CA PRO A 92 3.99 18.11 0.51
C PRO A 92 4.18 17.43 -0.85
N ASN A 93 3.18 16.63 -1.24
CA ASN A 93 3.17 15.89 -2.49
C ASN A 93 1.85 16.13 -3.25
N VAL A 94 1.90 16.04 -4.58
CA VAL A 94 0.70 16.17 -5.43
C VAL A 94 -0.28 15.04 -5.10
N SER A 95 -1.53 15.40 -4.79
CA SER A 95 -2.61 14.46 -4.44
C SER A 95 -3.28 13.85 -5.66
N TYR A 96 -3.38 14.59 -6.77
CA TYR A 96 -3.90 14.08 -8.04
C TYR A 96 -2.85 13.20 -8.76
N ILE A 97 -2.61 12.04 -8.17
CA ILE A 97 -1.69 11.01 -8.65
C ILE A 97 -2.42 9.65 -8.64
N CYS A 98 -1.78 8.61 -9.18
CA CYS A 98 -2.34 7.27 -9.34
C CYS A 98 -3.50 7.20 -10.35
N SER A 99 -3.56 6.08 -11.06
CA SER A 99 -4.69 5.75 -11.94
C SER A 99 -5.97 5.56 -11.12
N ARG A 100 -7.08 6.13 -11.59
CA ARG A 100 -8.31 6.39 -10.81
C ARG A 100 -8.83 5.19 -10.00
N TYR A 101 -8.98 4.02 -10.62
CA TYR A 101 -9.55 2.82 -9.98
C TYR A 101 -8.70 2.26 -8.83
N TYR A 102 -7.41 2.63 -8.79
CA TYR A 102 -6.44 2.15 -7.80
C TYR A 102 -6.04 3.27 -6.82
N ARG A 103 -6.68 4.44 -6.91
CA ARG A 103 -6.35 5.61 -6.11
C ARG A 103 -6.87 5.44 -4.69
N ALA A 104 -5.98 5.63 -3.72
CA ALA A 104 -6.31 5.57 -2.29
C ALA A 104 -7.25 6.72 -1.87
N PRO A 105 -8.16 6.49 -0.91
CA PRO A 105 -9.18 7.47 -0.55
C PRO A 105 -8.59 8.78 -0.04
N GLU A 106 -7.47 8.76 0.70
CA GLU A 106 -6.78 9.97 1.15
C GLU A 106 -6.33 10.88 0.00
N LEU A 107 -5.98 10.31 -1.17
CA LEU A 107 -5.65 11.09 -2.37
C LEU A 107 -6.89 11.74 -2.97
N ILE A 108 -8.05 11.06 -2.89
CA ILE A 108 -9.35 11.61 -3.32
C ILE A 108 -9.77 12.75 -2.39
N PHE A 109 -9.51 12.62 -1.09
CA PHE A 109 -9.66 13.69 -0.09
C PHE A 109 -8.63 14.81 -0.24
N GLY A 110 -7.68 14.73 -1.19
CA GLY A 110 -6.72 15.78 -1.46
C GLY A 110 -5.54 15.85 -0.48
N ALA A 111 -5.26 14.77 0.25
CA ALA A 111 -4.12 14.73 1.15
C ALA A 111 -2.79 14.95 0.40
N ILE A 112 -1.92 15.78 0.96
CA ILE A 112 -0.57 16.07 0.42
C ILE A 112 0.55 15.42 1.24
N ASN A 113 0.23 14.94 2.45
CA ASN A 113 1.16 14.31 3.39
C ASN A 113 0.95 12.79 3.48
N TYR A 114 0.56 12.16 2.36
CA TYR A 114 0.38 10.71 2.29
C TYR A 114 1.72 9.97 2.36
N THR A 115 1.65 8.66 2.61
CA THR A 115 2.83 7.78 2.72
C THR A 115 2.81 6.71 1.64
N THR A 116 3.79 5.81 1.66
CA THR A 116 3.85 4.62 0.79
C THR A 116 2.63 3.70 0.93
N LYS A 117 1.78 3.90 1.95
CA LYS A 117 0.52 3.19 2.16
C LYS A 117 -0.51 3.37 1.05
N ILE A 118 -0.36 4.36 0.16
CA ILE A 118 -1.19 4.46 -1.04
C ILE A 118 -0.93 3.30 -2.01
N ASP A 119 0.32 2.82 -2.14
CA ASP A 119 0.65 1.67 -2.98
C ASP A 119 0.03 0.37 -2.43
N VAL A 120 -0.08 0.27 -1.10
CA VAL A 120 -0.71 -0.86 -0.42
C VAL A 120 -2.21 -0.93 -0.73
N TRP A 121 -2.88 0.22 -0.73
CA TRP A 121 -4.27 0.32 -1.17
C TRP A 121 -4.42 -0.11 -2.63
N SER A 122 -3.58 0.44 -3.52
CA SER A 122 -3.60 0.10 -4.95
C SER A 122 -3.36 -1.41 -5.17
N ALA A 123 -2.45 -2.04 -4.42
CA ALA A 123 -2.24 -3.48 -4.46
C ALA A 123 -3.47 -4.27 -3.95
N GLY A 124 -4.20 -3.74 -2.96
CA GLY A 124 -5.50 -4.27 -2.54
C GLY A 124 -6.54 -4.23 -3.66
N CYS A 125 -6.62 -3.13 -4.41
CA CYS A 125 -7.48 -3.00 -5.58
C CYS A 125 -7.09 -4.01 -6.68
N VAL A 126 -5.79 -4.20 -6.93
CA VAL A 126 -5.29 -5.22 -7.87
C VAL A 126 -5.71 -6.63 -7.43
N LEU A 127 -5.47 -7.00 -6.16
CA LEU A 127 -5.87 -8.32 -5.64
C LEU A 127 -7.38 -8.54 -5.79
N ALA A 128 -8.19 -7.56 -5.38
CA ALA A 128 -9.64 -7.63 -5.51
C ALA A 128 -10.09 -7.77 -6.97
N GLU A 129 -9.47 -7.02 -7.90
CA GLU A 129 -9.77 -7.10 -9.32
C GLU A 129 -9.46 -8.48 -9.90
N LEU A 130 -8.33 -9.09 -9.53
CA LEU A 130 -7.98 -10.45 -9.97
C LEU A 130 -8.96 -11.50 -9.46
N LEU A 131 -9.49 -11.34 -8.24
CA LEU A 131 -10.49 -12.24 -7.65
C LEU A 131 -11.88 -12.06 -8.26
N LEU A 132 -12.26 -10.83 -8.62
CA LEU A 132 -13.57 -10.51 -9.22
C LEU A 132 -13.62 -10.77 -10.72
N GLY A 133 -12.50 -10.54 -11.41
CA GLY A 133 -12.40 -10.47 -12.87
C GLY A 133 -12.72 -9.08 -13.45
N GLN A 134 -12.91 -8.08 -12.60
CA GLN A 134 -13.22 -6.69 -12.96
C GLN A 134 -12.79 -5.74 -11.83
N PRO A 135 -12.54 -4.43 -12.10
CA PRO A 135 -12.18 -3.47 -11.06
C PRO A 135 -13.20 -3.43 -9.93
N ILE A 136 -12.73 -3.41 -8.68
CA ILE A 136 -13.61 -3.35 -7.49
C ILE A 136 -14.26 -1.96 -7.31
N PHE A 137 -13.57 -0.89 -7.73
CA PHE A 137 -14.04 0.49 -7.58
C PHE A 137 -13.98 1.24 -8.94
N PRO A 138 -14.93 1.03 -9.85
CA PRO A 138 -14.95 1.67 -11.17
C PRO A 138 -15.65 3.03 -11.15
N GLY A 139 -15.01 4.09 -10.66
CA GLY A 139 -15.57 5.45 -10.65
C GLY A 139 -15.26 6.27 -11.91
N ASP A 140 -16.22 7.05 -12.42
CA ASP A 140 -16.01 7.90 -13.61
C ASP A 140 -15.30 9.22 -13.29
N SER A 141 -15.51 9.74 -12.08
CA SER A 141 -14.85 10.93 -11.52
C SER A 141 -14.15 10.65 -10.18
N GLY A 142 -13.48 11.65 -9.61
CA GLY A 142 -12.92 11.53 -8.25
C GLY A 142 -14.01 11.32 -7.19
N VAL A 143 -15.17 11.95 -7.35
CA VAL A 143 -16.32 11.80 -6.44
C VAL A 143 -16.95 10.41 -6.60
N ASP A 144 -17.16 9.96 -7.85
CA ASP A 144 -17.74 8.63 -8.10
C ASP A 144 -16.81 7.52 -7.59
N GLN A 145 -15.50 7.71 -7.70
CA GLN A 145 -14.52 6.78 -7.13
C GLN A 145 -14.72 6.61 -5.62
N LEU A 146 -14.95 7.71 -4.88
CA LEU A 146 -15.23 7.65 -3.45
C LEU A 146 -16.58 6.99 -3.17
N VAL A 147 -17.58 7.24 -4.00
CA VAL A 147 -18.90 6.58 -3.89
C VAL A 147 -18.77 5.06 -4.04
N GLU A 148 -17.99 4.57 -5.01
CA GLU A 148 -17.74 3.13 -5.16
C GLU A 148 -17.02 2.52 -3.94
N VAL A 149 -16.07 3.24 -3.36
CA VAL A 149 -15.41 2.80 -2.12
C VAL A 149 -16.41 2.72 -0.96
N ILE A 150 -17.26 3.73 -0.79
CA ILE A 150 -18.29 3.78 0.27
C ILE A 150 -19.33 2.67 0.11
N LYS A 151 -19.71 2.29 -1.12
CA LYS A 151 -20.64 1.18 -1.37
C LYS A 151 -20.14 -0.15 -0.79
N VAL A 152 -18.82 -0.34 -0.73
CA VAL A 152 -18.19 -1.56 -0.19
C VAL A 152 -17.82 -1.40 1.28
N LEU A 153 -17.04 -0.36 1.62
CA LEU A 153 -16.51 -0.17 2.98
C LEU A 153 -17.50 0.49 3.93
N GLY A 154 -18.60 1.04 3.43
CA GLY A 154 -19.49 1.91 4.18
C GLY A 154 -18.92 3.32 4.31
N THR A 155 -19.71 4.19 4.93
CA THR A 155 -19.32 5.59 5.16
C THR A 155 -18.16 5.67 6.15
N PRO A 156 -17.06 6.37 5.82
CA PRO A 156 -15.93 6.50 6.74
C PRO A 156 -16.34 7.25 8.00
N THR A 157 -15.82 6.83 9.15
CA THR A 157 -16.03 7.56 10.40
C THR A 157 -15.29 8.89 10.39
N ARG A 158 -15.62 9.78 11.33
CA ARG A 158 -14.94 11.08 11.48
C ARG A 158 -13.45 10.91 11.73
N GLU A 159 -13.08 9.91 12.52
CA GLU A 159 -11.70 9.56 12.84
C GLU A 159 -10.97 9.07 11.59
N GLN A 160 -11.60 8.20 10.79
CA GLN A 160 -11.03 7.74 9.52
C GLN A 160 -10.83 8.89 8.52
N ILE A 161 -11.79 9.81 8.40
CA ILE A 161 -11.65 11.01 7.56
C ILE A 161 -10.47 11.86 8.04
N ARG A 162 -10.34 12.08 9.36
CA ARG A 162 -9.23 12.85 9.93
C ARG A 162 -7.87 12.20 9.68
N GLU A 163 -7.77 10.87 9.76
CA GLU A 163 -6.55 10.11 9.43
C GLU A 163 -6.20 10.18 7.93
N MET A 164 -7.19 10.30 7.05
CA MET A 164 -6.98 10.46 5.61
C MET A 164 -6.56 11.87 5.23
N ASN A 165 -7.30 12.89 5.68
CA ASN A 165 -6.96 14.29 5.51
C ASN A 165 -7.56 15.14 6.66
N PRO A 166 -6.74 15.64 7.61
CA PRO A 166 -7.23 16.42 8.74
C PRO A 166 -7.79 17.79 8.34
N ASN A 167 -7.42 18.30 7.16
CA ASN A 167 -7.89 19.58 6.63
C ASN A 167 -9.20 19.46 5.85
N TYR A 168 -9.76 18.26 5.74
CA TYR A 168 -11.00 18.05 5.02
C TYR A 168 -12.19 18.47 5.88
N THR A 169 -12.75 19.64 5.58
CA THR A 169 -13.82 20.29 6.35
C THR A 169 -15.21 20.16 5.73
N GLU A 170 -15.31 19.60 4.52
CA GLU A 170 -16.55 19.57 3.74
C GLU A 170 -17.09 18.15 3.57
N PHE A 171 -18.36 18.03 3.19
CA PHE A 171 -19.15 16.81 2.95
C PHE A 171 -19.76 16.10 4.17
N LYS A 172 -21.10 16.05 4.14
CA LYS A 172 -21.90 15.03 4.81
C LYS A 172 -22.12 13.89 3.81
N PHE A 173 -21.54 12.74 4.07
CA PHE A 173 -21.86 11.55 3.31
C PHE A 173 -23.20 10.96 3.79
N PRO A 174 -24.04 10.43 2.88
CA PRO A 174 -25.11 9.52 3.26
C PRO A 174 -24.55 8.40 4.15
N GLN A 175 -25.31 7.98 5.16
CA GLN A 175 -24.88 6.89 6.03
C GLN A 175 -25.17 5.55 5.35
N ILE A 176 -24.12 4.90 4.87
CA ILE A 176 -24.14 3.63 4.17
C ILE A 176 -23.41 2.61 5.03
N LYS A 177 -24.07 1.47 5.30
CA LYS A 177 -23.45 0.35 6.02
C LYS A 177 -22.46 -0.36 5.11
N SER A 178 -21.34 -0.80 5.69
CA SER A 178 -20.36 -1.64 5.00
C SER A 178 -21.01 -2.91 4.45
N HIS A 179 -20.63 -3.32 3.25
CA HIS A 179 -20.99 -4.62 2.71
C HIS A 179 -20.05 -5.69 3.28
N PRO A 180 -20.54 -6.82 3.83
CA PRO A 180 -19.66 -7.88 4.29
C PRO A 180 -18.77 -8.38 3.16
N TRP A 181 -17.45 -8.44 3.38
CA TRP A 181 -16.48 -8.82 2.36
C TRP A 181 -16.78 -10.18 1.70
N GLN A 182 -17.32 -11.13 2.46
CA GLN A 182 -17.73 -12.45 1.97
C GLN A 182 -18.83 -12.39 0.90
N LYS A 183 -19.62 -11.31 0.86
CA LYS A 183 -20.67 -11.07 -0.13
C LYS A 183 -20.19 -10.27 -1.35
N VAL A 184 -19.03 -9.62 -1.26
CA VAL A 184 -18.41 -8.89 -2.37
C VAL A 184 -17.83 -9.86 -3.40
N PHE A 185 -17.23 -10.95 -2.94
CA PHE A 185 -16.57 -11.94 -3.78
C PHE A 185 -17.45 -13.16 -4.08
N ARG A 186 -17.05 -13.96 -5.06
CA ARG A 186 -17.74 -15.22 -5.41
C ARG A 186 -17.63 -16.22 -4.26
N ILE A 187 -18.64 -17.09 -4.09
CA ILE A 187 -18.72 -18.08 -2.99
C ILE A 187 -17.46 -18.97 -2.90
N ARG A 188 -16.80 -19.27 -4.03
CA ARG A 188 -15.60 -20.12 -4.07
C ARG A 188 -14.29 -19.37 -3.80
N THR A 189 -14.34 -18.09 -3.47
CA THR A 189 -13.15 -17.29 -3.17
C THR A 189 -12.58 -17.72 -1.82
N PRO A 190 -11.26 -18.02 -1.71
CA PRO A 190 -10.67 -18.44 -0.44
C PRO A 190 -10.85 -17.40 0.67
N PRO A 191 -11.25 -17.81 1.89
CA PRO A 191 -11.41 -16.88 3.01
C PRO A 191 -10.16 -16.05 3.32
N GLU A 192 -8.97 -16.64 3.17
CA GLU A 192 -7.69 -15.98 3.41
C GLU A 192 -7.41 -14.86 2.38
N ALA A 193 -7.88 -15.04 1.14
CA ALA A 193 -7.78 -14.01 0.12
C ALA A 193 -8.67 -12.80 0.45
N ILE A 194 -9.90 -13.07 0.89
CA ILE A 194 -10.86 -12.06 1.32
C ILE A 194 -10.33 -11.32 2.56
N ASN A 195 -9.77 -12.05 3.52
CA ASN A 195 -9.16 -11.47 4.71
C ASN A 195 -7.96 -10.57 4.36
N LEU A 196 -7.09 -11.00 3.43
CA LEU A 196 -5.99 -10.17 2.96
C LEU A 196 -6.49 -8.87 2.31
N VAL A 197 -7.52 -8.94 1.45
CA VAL A 197 -8.13 -7.72 0.85
C VAL A 197 -8.63 -6.77 1.94
N SER A 198 -9.32 -7.28 2.97
CA SER A 198 -9.84 -6.45 4.06
C SER A 198 -8.74 -5.71 4.83
N GLN A 199 -7.55 -6.30 4.99
CA GLN A 199 -6.41 -5.67 5.66
C GLN A 199 -5.64 -4.69 4.76
N LEU A 200 -5.86 -4.73 3.45
CA LEU A 200 -5.26 -3.80 2.46
C LEU A 200 -6.15 -2.58 2.23
N LEU A 201 -7.46 -2.80 2.12
CA LEU A 201 -8.47 -1.80 1.78
C LEU A 201 -9.10 -1.18 3.03
N GLU A 202 -8.26 -0.51 3.81
CA GLU A 202 -8.65 0.26 5.00
C GLU A 202 -8.62 1.77 4.72
N TYR A 203 -9.59 2.51 5.26
CA TYR A 203 -9.62 3.97 5.16
C TYR A 203 -8.41 4.59 5.85
N THR A 204 -8.17 4.23 7.11
CA THR A 204 -7.03 4.72 7.90
C THR A 204 -5.71 4.19 7.29
N PRO A 205 -4.85 5.05 6.72
CA PRO A 205 -3.67 4.58 5.98
C PRO A 205 -2.70 3.76 6.84
N SER A 206 -2.56 4.11 8.12
CA SER A 206 -1.70 3.42 9.09
C SER A 206 -2.22 2.02 9.49
N ALA A 207 -3.52 1.77 9.34
CA ALA A 207 -4.14 0.47 9.63
C ALA A 207 -3.86 -0.59 8.55
N ARG A 208 -3.53 -0.16 7.32
CA ARG A 208 -3.23 -1.07 6.21
C ARG A 208 -2.00 -1.92 6.53
N ILE A 209 -2.09 -3.22 6.24
CA ILE A 209 -0.97 -4.17 6.37
C ILE A 209 0.29 -3.67 5.62
N THR A 210 1.49 -3.88 6.15
CA THR A 210 2.73 -3.55 5.41
C THR A 210 2.96 -4.57 4.30
N PRO A 211 3.68 -4.24 3.21
CA PRO A 211 3.93 -5.21 2.14
C PRO A 211 4.62 -6.48 2.64
N LEU A 212 5.62 -6.37 3.53
CA LEU A 212 6.31 -7.54 4.07
C LEU A 212 5.42 -8.37 5.01
N LYS A 213 4.55 -7.73 5.80
CA LYS A 213 3.51 -8.44 6.59
C LYS A 213 2.47 -9.10 5.67
N ALA A 214 2.17 -8.52 4.51
CA ALA A 214 1.34 -9.16 3.50
C ALA A 214 2.03 -10.41 2.91
N CYS A 215 3.32 -10.39 2.60
CA CYS A 215 4.06 -11.58 2.19
C CYS A 215 3.99 -12.72 3.22
N ALA A 216 3.95 -12.39 4.51
CA ALA A 216 3.79 -13.33 5.63
C ALA A 216 2.34 -13.77 5.89
N HIS A 217 1.36 -13.30 5.12
CA HIS A 217 -0.05 -13.61 5.32
C HIS A 217 -0.38 -15.08 4.99
N PRO A 218 -1.33 -15.73 5.70
CA PRO A 218 -1.73 -17.13 5.46
C PRO A 218 -2.19 -17.43 4.02
N PHE A 219 -2.69 -16.41 3.31
CA PHE A 219 -3.02 -16.53 1.88
C PHE A 219 -1.85 -17.08 1.03
N PHE A 220 -0.61 -16.83 1.45
CA PHE A 220 0.60 -17.28 0.76
C PHE A 220 1.24 -18.54 1.34
N ASP A 221 0.63 -19.19 2.34
CA ASP A 221 1.20 -20.39 2.98
C ASP A 221 1.41 -21.53 1.99
N GLU A 222 0.51 -21.66 1.01
CA GLU A 222 0.62 -22.67 -0.05
C GLU A 222 1.93 -22.54 -0.85
N LEU A 223 2.46 -21.32 -1.03
CA LEU A 223 3.74 -21.09 -1.71
C LEU A 223 4.93 -21.62 -0.89
N ARG A 224 4.78 -21.69 0.45
CA ARG A 224 5.82 -22.10 1.40
C ARG A 224 5.78 -23.59 1.74
N GLN A 225 4.78 -24.34 1.24
CA GLN A 225 4.65 -25.76 1.52
C GLN A 225 5.80 -26.55 0.87
N GLU A 226 6.39 -27.47 1.63
CA GLU A 226 7.44 -28.35 1.14
C GLU A 226 6.91 -29.23 0.00
N GLY A 227 7.67 -29.33 -1.09
CA GLY A 227 7.29 -30.08 -2.28
C GLY A 227 6.40 -29.32 -3.26
N ASN A 228 5.81 -28.18 -2.86
CA ASN A 228 5.11 -27.30 -3.78
C ASN A 228 6.11 -26.37 -4.48
N HIS A 229 6.81 -26.90 -5.48
CA HIS A 229 7.88 -26.17 -6.20
C HIS A 229 7.62 -26.07 -7.70
N THR A 230 6.49 -26.58 -8.19
CA THR A 230 6.20 -26.65 -9.62
C THR A 230 4.93 -25.90 -10.00
N LEU A 231 4.98 -25.24 -11.16
CA LEU A 231 3.86 -24.60 -11.82
C LEU A 231 2.99 -25.67 -12.51
N PRO A 232 1.73 -25.34 -12.87
CA PRO A 232 0.85 -26.27 -13.60
C PRO A 232 1.40 -26.75 -14.95
N ASN A 233 2.35 -26.03 -15.54
CA ASN A 233 3.04 -26.40 -16.78
C ASN A 233 4.26 -27.31 -16.55
N GLY A 234 4.51 -27.76 -15.32
CA GLY A 234 5.62 -28.63 -14.94
C GLY A 234 6.96 -27.91 -14.71
N ARG A 235 7.06 -26.60 -14.96
CA ARG A 235 8.28 -25.81 -14.66
C ARG A 235 8.39 -25.53 -13.17
N GLU A 236 9.61 -25.22 -12.71
CA GLU A 236 9.82 -24.74 -11.35
C GLU A 236 9.17 -23.37 -11.12
N MET A 237 8.73 -23.11 -9.89
CA MET A 237 8.29 -21.79 -9.47
C MET A 237 9.44 -20.77 -9.52
N PRO A 238 9.14 -19.48 -9.73
CA PRO A 238 10.15 -18.43 -9.69
C PRO A 238 10.81 -18.34 -8.30
N PRO A 239 11.96 -17.68 -8.16
CA PRO A 239 12.63 -17.54 -6.88
C PRO A 239 11.80 -16.63 -5.94
N LEU A 240 11.10 -17.24 -4.98
CA LEU A 240 10.22 -16.53 -4.03
C LEU A 240 10.92 -16.21 -2.71
N PHE A 241 11.81 -17.09 -2.25
CA PHE A 241 12.37 -17.06 -0.88
C PHE A 241 13.85 -16.66 -0.80
N ASN A 242 14.43 -16.22 -1.92
CA ASN A 242 15.78 -15.69 -2.01
C ASN A 242 15.87 -14.24 -1.48
N PHE A 243 15.39 -14.00 -0.26
CA PHE A 243 15.47 -12.70 0.38
C PHE A 243 16.93 -12.29 0.62
N THR A 244 17.25 -11.03 0.29
CA THR A 244 18.54 -10.45 0.65
C THR A 244 18.63 -10.13 2.15
N GLU A 245 19.84 -9.94 2.68
CA GLU A 245 20.02 -9.46 4.05
C GLU A 245 19.29 -8.14 4.30
N HIS A 246 19.29 -7.24 3.31
CA HIS A 246 18.54 -5.99 3.35
C HIS A 246 17.04 -6.25 3.52
N GLU A 247 16.44 -7.08 2.67
CA GLU A 247 15.00 -7.38 2.75
C GLU A 247 14.60 -8.01 4.10
N LEU A 248 15.41 -8.94 4.62
CA LEU A 248 15.17 -9.57 5.93
C LEU A 248 15.34 -8.57 7.10
N SER A 249 16.15 -7.52 6.91
CA SER A 249 16.34 -6.48 7.92
C SER A 249 15.15 -5.51 8.07
N ILE A 250 14.25 -5.44 7.08
CA ILE A 250 13.11 -4.51 7.08
C ILE A 250 12.15 -4.79 8.25
N GLN A 251 11.79 -6.05 8.46
CA GLN A 251 10.99 -6.49 9.63
C GLN A 251 11.48 -7.88 10.11
N PRO A 252 12.56 -7.94 10.91
CA PRO A 252 13.19 -9.21 11.30
C PRO A 252 12.28 -10.18 12.06
N SER A 253 11.27 -9.65 12.76
CA SER A 253 10.28 -10.47 13.48
C SER A 253 9.41 -11.33 12.57
N LEU A 254 9.35 -11.02 11.26
CA LEU A 254 8.55 -11.76 10.28
C LEU A 254 9.32 -12.91 9.61
N ILE A 255 10.62 -13.03 9.82
CA ILE A 255 11.47 -14.05 9.17
C ILE A 255 10.90 -15.48 9.31
N PRO A 256 10.40 -15.92 10.49
CA PRO A 256 9.83 -17.26 10.64
C PRO A 256 8.57 -17.51 9.79
N GLN A 257 7.84 -16.46 9.40
CA GLN A 257 6.66 -16.56 8.53
C GLN A 257 6.99 -16.33 7.05
N LEU A 258 8.08 -15.61 6.74
CA LEU A 258 8.50 -15.33 5.37
C LEU A 258 9.19 -16.54 4.72
N LEU A 259 10.00 -17.27 5.48
CA LEU A 259 10.81 -18.37 4.98
C LEU A 259 10.18 -19.74 5.27
N PRO A 260 10.15 -20.67 4.29
CA PRO A 260 9.89 -22.08 4.53
C PRO A 260 10.82 -22.66 5.60
N LYS A 261 10.35 -23.65 6.37
CA LYS A 261 11.10 -24.23 7.50
C LYS A 261 12.51 -24.69 7.13
N HIS A 262 12.67 -25.35 5.98
CA HIS A 262 13.97 -25.84 5.50
C HIS A 262 14.98 -24.73 5.15
N LEU A 263 14.52 -23.48 4.92
CA LEU A 263 15.37 -22.32 4.66
C LEU A 263 15.65 -21.47 5.91
N GLN A 264 15.03 -21.78 7.06
CA GLN A 264 15.25 -21.00 8.29
C GLN A 264 16.62 -21.29 8.92
N SER A 265 17.18 -22.48 8.69
CA SER A 265 18.49 -22.91 9.22
C SER A 265 19.68 -22.25 8.52
N THR A 266 19.49 -21.68 7.33
CA THR A 266 20.54 -21.03 6.53
C THR A 266 20.68 -19.53 6.82
N VAL A 267 19.77 -18.94 7.58
CA VAL A 267 19.85 -17.53 8.00
C VAL A 267 20.85 -17.42 9.16
N PRO A 268 21.86 -16.54 9.09
CA PRO A 268 22.79 -16.33 10.20
C PRO A 268 22.04 -15.92 11.46
N LYS A 269 22.10 -16.75 12.52
CA LYS A 269 21.61 -16.33 13.84
C LYS A 269 22.45 -15.17 14.31
N ARG A 270 21.89 -13.95 14.32
CA ARG A 270 22.52 -12.81 14.98
C ARG A 270 22.61 -13.16 16.47
N SER A 271 23.82 -13.35 16.96
CA SER A 271 24.11 -13.60 18.37
C SER A 271 23.58 -12.44 19.22
N THR A 272 22.44 -12.63 19.88
CA THR A 272 22.06 -11.80 21.01
C THR A 272 23.00 -12.15 22.15
N ASN A 273 24.04 -11.35 22.35
CA ASN A 273 24.81 -11.37 23.59
C ASN A 273 23.91 -10.86 24.73
N SER A 274 23.13 -11.76 25.33
CA SER A 274 22.62 -11.62 26.68
C SER A 274 23.49 -12.48 27.58
N GLY A 275 24.62 -11.92 28.03
CA GLY A 275 25.42 -12.53 29.08
C GLY A 275 24.69 -12.46 30.43
N PRO A 276 24.78 -13.49 31.28
CA PRO A 276 24.19 -13.48 32.61
C PRO A 276 25.16 -12.86 33.62
N GLY A 277 24.66 -11.95 34.45
CA GLY A 277 25.36 -11.40 35.60
C GLY A 277 24.63 -10.14 36.04
N GLY A 278 24.23 -9.93 37.29
CA GLY A 278 24.46 -10.61 38.55
C GLY A 278 23.96 -9.59 39.59
N GLU A 279 23.23 -10.06 40.59
CA GLU A 279 22.58 -9.24 41.61
C GLU A 279 23.57 -8.37 42.41
N GLY A 280 23.11 -7.18 42.82
CA GLY A 280 23.80 -6.31 43.77
C GLY A 280 22.94 -5.09 44.09
N GLY A 281 22.26 -5.10 45.24
CA GLY A 281 21.22 -4.14 45.61
C GLY A 281 21.69 -2.88 46.35
N ALA A 282 20.67 -2.02 46.55
CA ALA A 282 20.47 -0.98 47.57
C ALA A 282 21.40 0.26 47.60
N ALA A 283 20.82 1.45 47.41
CA ALA A 283 20.47 2.36 48.53
C ALA A 283 19.92 3.70 48.01
N ALA A 284 18.89 4.20 48.70
CA ALA A 284 18.32 5.52 48.52
C ALA A 284 19.15 6.60 49.22
N ALA A 285 19.18 7.81 48.66
CA ALA A 285 19.39 9.05 49.42
C ALA A 285 18.76 10.23 48.67
N ALA A 286 17.89 10.95 49.38
CA ALA A 286 17.28 12.21 49.00
C ALA A 286 18.04 13.37 49.67
N SER A 287 18.15 14.51 48.97
CA SER A 287 18.42 15.88 49.48
C SER A 287 18.62 16.78 48.24
N SER A 288 17.66 17.62 47.83
CA SER A 288 17.19 18.92 48.34
C SER A 288 18.04 20.13 47.92
N ASN A 289 17.37 21.05 47.22
CA ASN A 289 17.62 22.49 47.03
C ASN A 289 18.91 22.98 46.38
N GLU A 290 18.77 23.76 45.29
CA GLU A 290 18.84 25.22 45.41
C GLU A 290 18.33 25.96 44.15
N THR A 291 17.56 27.00 44.44
CA THR A 291 17.04 28.05 43.55
C THR A 291 18.13 29.05 43.17
N SER A 292 18.13 29.53 41.92
CA SER A 292 18.49 30.92 41.62
C SER A 292 17.84 31.41 40.32
N ARG A 293 17.02 32.46 40.48
CA ARG A 293 16.50 33.36 39.44
C ARG A 293 17.57 34.42 39.14
N VAL A 294 17.83 34.72 37.87
CA VAL A 294 18.02 36.05 37.22
C VAL A 294 18.00 35.75 35.70
N GLY A 295 17.42 36.49 34.75
CA GLY A 295 16.76 37.77 34.69
C GLY A 295 16.29 38.00 33.24
N ALA A 296 15.44 39.00 33.07
CA ALA A 296 14.71 39.34 31.86
C ALA A 296 15.59 39.75 30.65
N GLY A 297 15.08 39.51 29.45
CA GLY A 297 15.63 39.99 28.19
C GLY A 297 14.60 39.92 27.07
N THR A 298 13.76 40.95 27.00
CA THR A 298 12.75 41.21 25.96
C THR A 298 13.42 41.42 24.61
N ILE A 299 13.04 40.65 23.58
CA ILE A 299 13.25 41.04 22.17
C ILE A 299 11.91 40.94 21.45
N THR A 300 11.34 42.10 21.19
CA THR A 300 10.27 42.35 20.25
C THR A 300 10.81 42.25 18.82
N ASN A 301 10.11 41.53 17.93
CA ASN A 301 10.14 41.85 16.51
C ASN A 301 8.83 41.46 15.82
N SER A 302 8.00 42.49 15.66
CA SER A 302 7.52 43.00 14.37
C SER A 302 6.92 41.99 13.38
N ASN A 303 5.58 42.00 13.35
CA ASN A 303 4.72 41.55 12.27
C ASN A 303 5.20 42.00 10.88
N ASN A 304 5.15 41.10 9.90
CA ASN A 304 4.87 41.51 8.53
C ASN A 304 3.86 40.53 7.92
N ALA A 305 2.64 41.02 7.72
CA ALA A 305 1.55 40.37 7.02
C ALA A 305 1.60 40.78 5.55
N GLY A 306 1.49 39.80 4.63
CA GLY A 306 1.46 40.04 3.20
C GLY A 306 0.59 39.02 2.48
N ASN A 307 -0.67 39.40 2.28
CA ASN A 307 -1.63 39.02 1.23
C ASN A 307 -1.65 37.57 0.69
N VAL A 308 -2.71 36.84 1.05
CA VAL A 308 -3.28 35.79 0.21
C VAL A 308 -4.59 36.32 -0.39
N ALA A 309 -4.65 36.36 -1.72
CA ALA A 309 -5.81 36.77 -2.48
C ALA A 309 -6.94 35.74 -2.34
N SER A 310 -8.11 36.22 -1.98
CA SER A 310 -9.38 35.52 -1.91
C SER A 310 -10.01 35.40 -3.30
N THR A 311 -10.29 34.17 -3.74
CA THR A 311 -11.24 33.92 -4.84
C THR A 311 -12.48 33.24 -4.26
N ASN A 312 -13.58 33.99 -4.28
CA ASN A 312 -14.93 33.56 -3.93
C ASN A 312 -15.40 32.38 -4.78
N THR A 313 -15.93 31.34 -4.14
CA THR A 313 -16.87 30.38 -4.76
C THR A 313 -18.14 30.34 -3.92
N ALA A 314 -19.25 30.76 -4.54
CA ALA A 314 -20.59 30.71 -3.95
C ALA A 314 -21.12 29.25 -3.90
N PRO A 315 -21.95 28.89 -2.92
CA PRO A 315 -22.54 27.55 -2.85
C PRO A 315 -23.72 27.42 -3.82
N ILE A 316 -23.72 26.34 -4.62
CA ILE A 316 -24.87 25.94 -5.45
C ILE A 316 -25.66 24.87 -4.68
N ALA A 317 -26.92 25.18 -4.39
CA ALA A 317 -27.88 24.24 -3.81
C ALA A 317 -28.36 23.24 -4.88
N VAL A 318 -28.28 21.93 -4.58
CA VAL A 318 -28.83 20.88 -5.44
C VAL A 318 -30.27 20.61 -5.00
N ALA A 319 -31.22 20.90 -5.90
CA ALA A 319 -32.62 20.57 -5.76
C ALA A 319 -32.84 19.05 -5.93
N ALA A 320 -33.72 18.47 -5.10
CA ALA A 320 -34.19 17.10 -5.25
C ALA A 320 -35.14 16.99 -6.46
N PRO A 321 -35.11 15.88 -7.25
CA PRO A 321 -36.11 15.67 -8.29
C PRO A 321 -37.42 15.17 -7.68
N THR A 322 -38.50 15.87 -8.01
CA THR A 322 -39.87 15.35 -7.99
C THR A 322 -40.13 14.59 -9.29
N GLY A 323 -40.66 13.36 -9.18
CA GLY A 323 -41.10 12.55 -10.31
C GLY A 323 -40.93 11.07 -10.04
#